data_AF-A0ABD2N301-F1
#
_entry.id   AF-A0ABD2N301-F1
#
_cell.length_a   1.000
_cell.length_b   1.000
_cell.length_c   1.000
_cell.angle_alpha   90.00
_cell.angle_beta   90.00
_cell.angle_gamma   90.00
#
_symmetry.space_group_name_H-M   'P 1'
#
loop_
_entity.id
_entity.type
_entity.pdbx_description
1 polymer ?
#
loop_
_entity_poly.entity_id
_entity_poly.type
_entity_poly.pdbx_seq_one_letter_code
_entity_poly.pdbx_strand_id
1 'polypeptide(L)'
;MENFEQFSTENEEDLHIGYFLRSKRRKLDNDREEVKFCENLLPERQRRKKTPILRLPTEIFRHILKFIPFEQLSNSVRLVNHRFRVVAEDILSTSFKMLERRIKNLLRSTIEALHATHEDMEIKCFCRLINMLEIVNFQAMPTEVKSIVQMTKTFCLHFEKTNEEMVNHSLLISGCKILDLLDSASFAQRDVIFENVKENIFTARYNYFFNNSWFIALNIKSDKEMSWKQKQRMMHMRIRRILLAHTEMFMQQYQYERETMLRKSDNFVKIRKPSNNLYTGYGDIQDKFFFYGVMNDGAYIQKFHPDDSTNEDIDDLIEDDPEDLEVHFNGSEDSRNFNIPHLGVHIDVKISCPVSHAPMRFLEEKLPLDPSDWSVKNSLFEKEKFSLVLKFHCPGAKYPRLPTTYLYKFKHLDDI
;
A
#
# COMPACT_ATOMS: atom_id res chain seq x y z
N MET A 1 -33.34 15.27 7.61
CA MET A 1 -33.01 16.24 8.67
C MET A 1 -31.72 15.77 9.30
N GLU A 2 -30.60 16.33 8.85
CA GLU A 2 -29.34 16.47 9.58
C GLU A 2 -28.42 17.30 8.68
N ASN A 3 -27.80 18.31 9.28
CA ASN A 3 -27.20 19.46 8.62
C ASN A 3 -25.84 19.12 7.97
N PHE A 4 -25.65 19.51 6.72
CA PHE A 4 -24.35 19.52 6.05
C PHE A 4 -23.64 20.83 6.37
N GLU A 5 -22.48 20.72 7.04
CA GLU A 5 -21.56 21.84 7.25
C GLU A 5 -20.95 22.30 5.92
N GLN A 6 -21.05 23.60 5.67
CA GLN A 6 -20.39 24.31 4.57
C GLN A 6 -18.90 24.44 4.87
N PHE A 7 -18.05 23.89 4.00
CA PHE A 7 -16.63 24.23 3.97
C PHE A 7 -16.41 25.48 3.12
N SER A 8 -15.87 26.50 3.77
CA SER A 8 -15.39 27.76 3.21
C SER A 8 -14.18 27.53 2.30
N THR A 9 -14.24 28.12 1.11
CA THR A 9 -13.13 28.26 0.17
C THR A 9 -12.18 29.36 0.64
N GLU A 10 -11.00 29.00 1.14
CA GLU A 10 -9.89 29.92 1.30
C GLU A 10 -8.89 29.74 0.15
N ASN A 11 -8.55 30.87 -0.47
CA ASN A 11 -7.59 31.01 -1.54
C ASN A 11 -6.18 30.71 -1.03
N GLU A 12 -5.53 29.66 -1.54
CA GLU A 12 -4.08 29.51 -1.48
C GLU A 12 -3.48 29.79 -2.86
N GLU A 13 -2.64 30.82 -2.90
CA GLU A 13 -1.88 31.24 -4.07
C GLU A 13 -0.81 30.20 -4.42
N ASP A 14 -0.91 29.64 -5.62
CA ASP A 14 0.03 28.67 -6.21
C ASP A 14 1.46 29.23 -6.33
N LEU A 15 2.34 28.87 -5.40
CA LEU A 15 3.79 28.98 -5.59
C LEU A 15 4.33 27.75 -6.36
N HIS A 16 4.18 27.79 -7.68
CA HIS A 16 4.77 26.84 -8.61
C HIS A 16 6.32 26.93 -8.59
N ILE A 17 6.98 26.05 -7.83
CA ILE A 17 8.44 25.81 -7.94
C ILE A 17 8.66 24.82 -9.09
N GLY A 18 8.74 25.34 -10.31
CA GLY A 18 9.10 24.57 -11.50
C GLY A 18 10.58 24.20 -11.50
N TYR A 19 10.87 22.89 -11.60
CA TYR A 19 12.21 22.38 -11.85
C TYR A 19 12.64 22.72 -13.30
N PHE A 20 13.53 23.69 -13.47
CA PHE A 20 14.15 23.96 -14.77
C PHE A 20 15.19 22.88 -15.10
N LEU A 21 14.77 21.84 -15.83
CA LEU A 21 15.70 21.01 -16.60
C LEU A 21 16.24 21.86 -17.76
N ARG A 22 17.47 22.33 -17.63
CA ARG A 22 18.15 23.18 -18.61
C ARG A 22 18.43 22.38 -19.89
N SER A 23 17.57 22.53 -20.89
CA SER A 23 17.80 21.97 -22.23
C SER A 23 19.00 22.66 -22.90
N LYS A 24 19.96 21.84 -23.31
CA LYS A 24 21.19 22.26 -23.97
C LYS A 24 20.88 22.59 -25.44
N ARG A 25 20.41 23.80 -25.73
CA ARG A 25 20.24 24.30 -27.11
C ARG A 25 21.62 24.45 -27.77
N ARG A 26 21.93 23.56 -28.71
CA ARG A 26 22.91 23.82 -29.78
C ARG A 26 22.30 24.88 -30.69
N LYS A 27 22.97 26.01 -30.89
CA LYS A 27 22.64 26.94 -31.99
C LYS A 27 23.34 26.42 -33.24
N LEU A 28 22.54 26.15 -34.27
CA LEU A 28 22.97 26.04 -35.66
C LEU A 28 23.28 27.45 -36.17
N ASP A 29 24.39 27.57 -36.89
CA ASP A 29 24.75 28.71 -37.73
C ASP A 29 23.72 28.89 -38.85
N ASN A 30 23.43 30.15 -39.16
CA ASN A 30 23.28 30.61 -40.54
C ASN A 30 23.30 32.15 -40.57
N ASP A 31 24.39 32.64 -41.16
CA ASP A 31 24.53 33.79 -42.04
C ASP A 31 24.00 35.19 -41.67
N ARG A 32 25.00 36.10 -41.70
CA ARG A 32 24.97 37.53 -42.04
C ARG A 32 24.31 38.47 -41.03
N GLU A 33 25.15 39.21 -40.29
CA GLU A 33 25.40 40.64 -40.58
C GLU A 33 26.41 41.25 -39.60
N GLU A 34 27.34 41.99 -40.20
CA GLU A 34 28.10 43.13 -39.67
C GLU A 34 28.87 43.01 -38.34
N VAL A 35 30.17 42.87 -38.53
CA VAL A 35 31.24 43.15 -37.56
C VAL A 35 31.20 44.65 -37.20
N LYS A 36 30.62 44.97 -36.04
CA LYS A 36 30.96 46.20 -35.30
C LYS A 36 31.84 45.83 -34.12
N PHE A 37 33.11 46.12 -34.30
CA PHE A 37 34.13 46.22 -33.25
C PHE A 37 33.64 47.24 -32.20
N CYS A 38 33.12 46.77 -31.08
CA CYS A 38 33.11 47.52 -29.83
C CYS A 38 34.28 47.01 -28.98
N GLU A 39 35.49 47.37 -29.40
CA GLU A 39 36.57 47.60 -28.45
C GLU A 39 36.23 48.84 -27.63
N ASN A 40 36.47 48.74 -26.33
CA ASN A 40 36.38 49.81 -25.33
C ASN A 40 34.95 50.13 -24.87
N LEU A 41 34.53 49.41 -23.82
CA LEU A 41 33.80 49.89 -22.63
C LEU A 41 33.06 48.70 -21.99
N LEU A 42 33.82 47.70 -21.53
CA LEU A 42 33.35 46.88 -20.41
C LEU A 42 34.16 47.30 -19.19
N PRO A 43 33.51 47.88 -18.15
CA PRO A 43 34.19 48.17 -16.91
C PRO A 43 34.75 46.85 -16.38
N GLU A 44 35.95 46.91 -15.80
CA GLU A 44 36.55 45.85 -14.98
C GLU A 44 35.45 44.95 -14.43
N ARG A 45 35.28 43.76 -15.01
CA ARG A 45 34.51 42.70 -14.39
C ARG A 45 35.19 42.49 -13.06
N GLN A 46 34.65 43.14 -12.03
CA GLN A 46 35.02 43.01 -10.64
C GLN A 46 35.29 41.53 -10.46
N ARG A 47 36.57 41.17 -10.34
CA ARG A 47 36.99 39.83 -9.98
C ARG A 47 36.18 39.54 -8.73
N ARG A 48 35.08 38.80 -8.84
CA ARG A 48 34.16 38.54 -7.73
C ARG A 48 35.07 37.98 -6.67
N LYS A 49 35.43 38.80 -5.68
CA LYS A 49 36.39 38.43 -4.64
C LYS A 49 35.70 37.24 -3.99
N LYS A 50 36.19 36.02 -4.27
CA LYS A 50 35.64 34.81 -3.66
C LYS A 50 35.57 35.13 -2.17
N THR A 51 34.37 35.05 -1.60
CA THR A 51 34.15 35.42 -0.21
C THR A 51 35.20 34.69 0.63
N PRO A 52 35.87 35.36 1.58
CA PRO A 52 37.01 34.78 2.32
C PRO A 52 36.69 33.39 2.89
N ILE A 53 35.44 33.17 3.31
CA ILE A 53 34.93 31.90 3.83
C ILE A 53 35.05 30.72 2.85
N LEU A 54 34.93 30.96 1.54
CA LEU A 54 35.04 29.92 0.51
C LEU A 54 36.49 29.48 0.25
N ARG A 55 37.49 30.19 0.80
CA ARG A 55 38.91 29.81 0.71
C ARG A 55 39.38 28.98 1.90
N LEU A 56 38.57 28.86 2.95
CA LEU A 56 38.90 28.02 4.10
C LEU A 56 38.99 26.55 3.70
N PRO A 57 39.87 25.75 4.32
CA PRO A 57 39.82 24.29 4.25
C PRO A 57 38.47 23.73 4.67
N THR A 58 38.07 22.57 4.13
CA THR A 58 36.73 22.01 4.36
C THR A 58 36.49 21.63 5.81
N GLU A 59 37.56 21.28 6.54
CA GLU A 59 37.56 20.92 7.95
C GLU A 59 37.21 22.12 8.81
N ILE A 60 37.87 23.26 8.56
CA ILE A 60 37.61 24.53 9.26
C ILE A 60 36.20 25.01 8.93
N PHE A 61 35.81 24.90 7.66
CA PHE A 61 34.48 25.29 7.21
C PHE A 61 33.37 24.43 7.85
N ARG A 62 33.57 23.11 7.92
CA ARG A 62 32.68 22.18 8.65
C ARG A 62 32.61 22.54 10.13
N HIS A 63 33.74 22.87 10.75
CA HIS A 63 33.80 23.24 12.16
C HIS A 63 32.98 24.51 12.46
N ILE A 64 33.05 25.52 11.59
CA ILE A 64 32.23 26.74 11.70
C ILE A 64 30.73 26.40 11.58
N LEU A 65 30.35 25.60 10.58
CA LEU A 65 28.95 25.25 10.34
C LEU A 65 28.33 24.41 11.46
N LYS A 66 29.12 23.70 12.28
CA LYS A 66 28.61 22.96 13.45
C LYS A 66 27.98 23.83 14.53
N PHE A 67 28.29 25.13 14.55
CA PHE A 67 27.71 26.08 15.51
C PHE A 67 26.40 26.71 15.02
N ILE A 68 25.95 26.38 13.81
CA ILE A 68 24.68 26.86 13.26
C ILE A 68 23.56 25.88 13.66
N PRO A 69 22.39 26.37 14.10
CA PRO A 69 21.22 25.51 14.37
C PRO A 69 20.86 24.61 13.18
N PHE A 70 20.45 23.36 13.45
CA PHE A 70 20.12 22.39 12.38
C PHE A 70 19.00 22.87 11.45
N GLU A 71 18.02 23.59 11.99
CA GLU A 71 16.95 24.20 11.22
C GLU A 71 17.51 25.17 10.17
N GLN A 72 18.42 26.07 10.57
CA GLN A 72 19.05 27.02 9.67
C GLN A 72 20.00 26.32 8.68
N LEU A 73 20.69 25.26 9.11
CA LEU A 73 21.52 24.44 8.23
C LEU A 73 20.69 23.81 7.11
N SER A 74 19.53 23.25 7.46
CA SER A 74 18.60 22.61 6.53
C SER A 74 17.88 23.62 5.62
N ASN A 75 17.38 24.72 6.16
CA ASN A 75 16.48 25.58 5.39
C ASN A 75 17.23 26.65 4.58
N SER A 76 18.36 27.15 5.09
CA SER A 76 19.03 28.32 4.51
C SER A 76 20.46 28.04 4.06
N VAL A 77 21.29 27.45 4.92
CA VAL A 77 22.73 27.32 4.66
C VAL A 77 23.01 26.36 3.50
N ARG A 78 22.31 25.21 3.43
CA ARG A 78 22.51 24.25 2.33
C ARG A 78 22.19 24.81 0.94
N LEU A 79 21.39 25.89 0.86
CA LEU A 79 20.94 26.49 -0.40
C LEU A 79 21.92 27.54 -0.96
N VAL A 80 22.92 27.96 -0.18
CA VAL A 80 23.83 29.06 -0.55
C VAL A 80 24.68 28.72 -1.78
N ASN A 81 25.29 27.54 -1.80
CA ASN A 81 26.02 27.00 -2.95
C ASN A 81 26.33 25.50 -2.73
N HIS A 82 26.88 24.85 -3.76
CA HIS A 82 27.22 23.43 -3.73
C HIS A 82 28.12 23.02 -2.54
N ARG A 83 29.14 23.81 -2.22
CA ARG A 83 30.08 23.47 -1.13
C ARG A 83 29.40 23.56 0.24
N PHE A 84 28.57 24.58 0.44
CA PHE A 84 27.73 24.73 1.64
C PHE A 84 26.74 23.57 1.76
N ARG A 85 26.10 23.17 0.65
CA ARG A 85 25.19 22.02 0.61
C ARG A 85 25.86 20.74 1.10
N VAL A 86 26.99 20.36 0.49
CA VAL A 86 27.68 19.11 0.80
C VAL A 86 28.11 19.06 2.27
N VAL A 87 28.66 20.16 2.80
CA VAL A 87 29.13 20.18 4.19
C VAL A 87 27.97 20.24 5.19
N ALA A 88 26.89 20.97 4.88
CA ALA A 88 25.71 21.01 5.72
C ALA A 88 24.98 19.65 5.75
N GLU A 89 24.83 18.98 4.60
CA GLU A 89 24.24 17.64 4.50
C GLU A 89 25.06 16.61 5.27
N ASP A 90 26.40 16.67 5.20
CA ASP A 90 27.28 15.80 5.96
C ASP A 90 27.16 16.02 7.48
N ILE A 91 27.06 17.28 7.93
CA ILE A 91 26.81 17.60 9.35
C ILE A 91 25.46 17.07 9.80
N LEU A 92 24.38 17.35 9.06
CA LEU A 92 23.03 16.88 9.37
C LEU A 92 22.97 15.35 9.42
N SER A 93 23.52 14.67 8.40
CA SER A 93 23.55 13.21 8.31
C SER A 93 24.35 12.58 9.46
N THR A 94 25.46 13.18 9.84
CA THR A 94 26.27 12.72 10.98
C THR A 94 25.47 12.87 12.28
N SER A 95 24.81 14.01 12.48
CA SER A 95 23.98 14.26 13.67
C SER A 95 22.79 13.29 13.75
N PHE A 96 22.12 13.00 12.64
CA PHE A 96 21.04 12.01 12.60
C PHE A 96 21.52 10.59 12.95
N LYS A 97 22.65 10.15 12.39
CA LYS A 97 23.26 8.85 12.74
C LYS A 97 23.64 8.79 14.22
N MET A 98 24.13 9.90 14.79
CA MET A 98 24.42 9.98 16.22
C MET A 98 23.15 9.93 17.08
N LEU A 99 22.07 10.59 16.64
CA LEU A 99 20.77 10.56 17.32
C LEU A 99 20.17 9.16 17.32
N GLU A 100 20.18 8.47 16.18
CA GLU A 100 19.74 7.07 16.06
C GLU A 100 20.50 6.16 17.02
N ARG A 101 21.84 6.27 17.05
CA ARG A 101 22.67 5.51 18.00
C ARG A 101 22.35 5.85 19.45
N ARG A 102 22.10 7.13 19.78
CA ARG A 102 21.72 7.56 21.13
C ARG A 102 20.36 7.00 21.54
N ILE A 103 19.36 7.04 20.66
CA ILE A 103 18.02 6.46 20.91
C ILE A 103 18.14 4.95 21.10
N LYS A 104 18.88 4.25 20.25
CA LYS A 104 19.13 2.80 20.40
C LYS A 104 19.84 2.47 21.71
N ASN A 105 20.84 3.26 22.09
CA ASN A 105 21.53 3.09 23.37
C ASN A 105 20.62 3.37 24.57
N LEU A 106 19.80 4.42 24.50
CA LEU A 106 18.82 4.75 25.53
C LEU A 106 17.79 3.63 25.67
N LEU A 107 17.19 3.20 24.57
CA LEU A 107 16.24 2.09 24.54
C LEU A 107 16.84 0.84 25.17
N ARG A 108 18.07 0.47 24.76
CA ARG A 108 18.80 -0.65 25.37
C ARG A 108 19.00 -0.46 26.88
N SER A 109 19.49 0.70 27.32
CA SER A 109 19.72 0.96 28.75
C SER A 109 18.42 1.02 29.56
N THR A 110 17.33 1.50 28.98
CA THR A 110 16.01 1.53 29.62
C THR A 110 15.42 0.13 29.73
N ILE A 111 15.62 -0.73 28.72
CA ILE A 111 15.25 -2.15 28.79
C ILE A 111 16.10 -2.87 29.87
N GLU A 112 17.40 -2.63 29.91
CA GLU A 112 18.29 -3.17 30.96
C GLU A 112 17.85 -2.71 32.36
N ALA A 113 17.48 -1.44 32.53
CA ALA A 113 16.97 -0.91 33.80
C ALA A 113 15.59 -1.48 34.17
N LEU A 114 14.70 -1.64 33.18
CA LEU A 114 13.40 -2.29 33.36
C LEU A 114 13.55 -3.73 33.87
N HIS A 115 14.53 -4.48 33.35
CA HIS A 115 14.81 -5.84 33.82
C HIS A 115 15.42 -5.90 35.23
N ALA A 116 16.02 -4.81 35.72
CA ALA A 116 16.69 -4.77 37.01
C ALA A 116 15.79 -4.25 38.15
N THR A 117 14.65 -3.61 37.84
CA THR A 117 13.72 -3.09 38.84
C THR A 117 12.61 -4.09 39.18
N HIS A 118 12.18 -4.07 40.45
CA HIS A 118 11.03 -4.85 40.95
C HIS A 118 9.90 -3.93 41.45
N GLU A 119 10.02 -2.61 41.28
CA GLU A 119 9.01 -1.65 41.72
C GLU A 119 8.00 -1.34 40.60
N ASP A 120 6.72 -1.61 40.83
CA ASP A 120 5.64 -1.44 39.83
C ASP A 120 5.54 -0.03 39.25
N MET A 121 5.85 0.99 40.07
CA MET A 121 5.84 2.39 39.64
C MET A 121 7.00 2.70 38.69
N GLU A 122 8.19 2.14 38.93
CA GLU A 122 9.35 2.28 38.04
C GLU A 122 9.14 1.51 36.73
N ILE A 123 8.58 0.30 36.80
CA ILE A 123 8.18 -0.51 35.65
C ILE A 123 7.23 0.28 34.74
N LYS A 124 6.16 0.87 35.31
CA LYS A 124 5.22 1.72 34.56
C LYS A 124 5.92 2.93 33.92
N CYS A 125 6.89 3.54 34.60
CA CYS A 125 7.66 4.67 34.06
C CYS A 125 8.58 4.23 32.90
N PHE A 126 9.27 3.11 33.02
CA PHE A 126 10.13 2.57 31.96
C PHE A 126 9.34 2.10 30.75
N CYS A 127 8.19 1.43 30.94
CA CYS A 127 7.31 1.07 29.82
C CYS A 127 6.79 2.30 29.06
N ARG A 128 6.42 3.38 29.77
CA ARG A 128 6.05 4.65 29.12
C ARG A 128 7.24 5.26 28.36
N LEU A 129 8.44 5.23 28.94
CA LEU A 129 9.65 5.75 28.30
C LEU A 129 10.02 4.92 27.05
N ILE A 130 9.94 3.60 27.11
CA ILE A 130 10.17 2.70 25.96
C ILE A 130 9.15 3.01 24.86
N ASN A 131 7.86 3.08 25.18
CA ASN A 131 6.83 3.45 24.22
C ASN A 131 7.11 4.84 23.59
N MET A 132 7.53 5.83 24.37
CA MET A 132 7.92 7.13 23.83
C MET A 132 9.16 7.04 22.94
N LEU A 133 10.18 6.27 23.31
CA LEU A 133 11.40 6.08 22.51
C LEU A 133 11.14 5.27 21.24
N GLU A 134 10.24 4.29 21.28
CA GLU A 134 9.78 3.51 20.12
C GLU A 134 8.89 4.35 19.22
N ILE A 135 8.00 5.18 19.78
CA ILE A 135 7.25 6.17 19.03
C ILE A 135 8.19 7.17 18.39
N VAL A 136 9.23 7.65 19.09
CA VAL A 136 10.25 8.51 18.48
C VAL A 136 11.04 7.74 17.41
N ASN A 137 11.32 6.46 17.59
CA ASN A 137 12.00 5.61 16.60
C ASN A 137 11.12 5.29 15.37
N PHE A 138 9.80 5.14 15.56
CA PHE A 138 8.81 4.77 14.54
C PHE A 138 8.21 6.00 13.84
N GLN A 139 7.88 7.04 14.61
CA GLN A 139 7.39 8.33 14.12
C GLN A 139 8.52 9.27 13.64
N ALA A 140 9.79 8.97 13.89
CA ALA A 140 10.92 9.59 13.18
C ALA A 140 11.32 8.84 11.91
N MET A 141 10.34 8.27 11.19
CA MET A 141 10.49 8.23 9.73
C MET A 141 10.74 9.68 9.29
N PRO A 142 11.89 9.97 8.65
CA PRO A 142 12.20 11.31 8.17
C PRO A 142 10.98 11.91 7.47
N THR A 143 10.76 13.20 7.60
CA THR A 143 9.65 13.90 6.91
C THR A 143 9.57 13.52 5.43
N GLU A 144 10.73 13.24 4.84
CA GLU A 144 10.94 12.73 3.50
C GLU A 144 10.33 11.34 3.29
N VAL A 145 10.46 10.41 4.24
CA VAL A 145 9.89 9.05 4.14
C VAL A 145 8.38 9.08 4.36
N LYS A 146 7.87 9.88 5.31
CA LYS A 146 6.42 10.12 5.43
C LYS A 146 5.86 10.77 4.16
N SER A 147 6.58 11.75 3.61
CA SER A 147 6.26 12.37 2.33
C SER A 147 6.30 11.35 1.20
N ILE A 148 7.27 10.43 1.14
CA ILE A 148 7.33 9.35 0.15
C ILE A 148 6.15 8.40 0.31
N VAL A 149 5.78 7.98 1.52
CA VAL A 149 4.61 7.11 1.75
C VAL A 149 3.33 7.82 1.32
N GLN A 150 3.16 9.10 1.67
CA GLN A 150 2.01 9.89 1.26
C GLN A 150 1.99 10.13 -0.25
N MET A 151 3.13 10.48 -0.86
CA MET A 151 3.29 10.59 -2.31
C MET A 151 3.02 9.27 -3.00
N THR A 152 3.40 8.14 -2.41
CA THR A 152 3.11 6.79 -2.94
C THR A 152 1.62 6.52 -2.85
N LYS A 153 0.95 6.84 -1.74
CA LYS A 153 -0.52 6.72 -1.62
C LYS A 153 -1.24 7.62 -2.63
N THR A 154 -0.85 8.89 -2.72
CA THR A 154 -1.41 9.86 -3.68
C THR A 154 -1.13 9.42 -5.11
N PHE A 155 0.08 8.91 -5.40
CA PHE A 155 0.43 8.35 -6.69
C PHE A 155 -0.42 7.13 -7.00
N CYS A 156 -0.58 6.19 -6.08
CA CYS A 156 -1.45 5.02 -6.28
C CYS A 156 -2.88 5.48 -6.55
N LEU A 157 -3.46 6.38 -5.76
CA LEU A 157 -4.80 6.91 -5.99
C LEU A 157 -4.92 7.66 -7.33
N HIS A 158 -3.91 8.45 -7.69
CA HIS A 158 -3.87 9.17 -8.95
C HIS A 158 -3.70 8.21 -10.13
N PHE A 159 -2.80 7.25 -10.05
CA PHE A 159 -2.56 6.18 -11.01
C PHE A 159 -3.84 5.35 -11.18
N GLU A 160 -4.54 5.02 -10.09
CA GLU A 160 -5.84 4.38 -10.14
C GLU A 160 -6.88 5.26 -10.84
N LYS A 161 -6.87 6.56 -10.61
CA LYS A 161 -7.79 7.47 -11.30
C LYS A 161 -7.47 7.57 -12.78
N THR A 162 -6.22 7.80 -13.15
CA THR A 162 -5.80 8.13 -14.52
C THR A 162 -5.56 6.91 -15.40
N ASN A 163 -4.90 5.86 -14.89
CA ASN A 163 -4.69 4.64 -15.67
C ASN A 163 -5.92 3.75 -15.76
N GLU A 164 -6.85 3.79 -14.80
CA GLU A 164 -8.14 3.11 -14.98
C GLU A 164 -9.07 3.88 -15.95
N GLU A 165 -8.89 5.20 -16.13
CA GLU A 165 -9.68 6.00 -17.09
C GLU A 165 -9.17 5.85 -18.53
N MET A 166 -7.86 5.69 -18.73
CA MET A 166 -7.24 5.55 -20.06
C MET A 166 -7.13 4.11 -20.60
N VAL A 167 -7.67 3.10 -19.89
CA VAL A 167 -7.62 1.65 -20.28
C VAL A 167 -8.13 1.40 -21.71
N ASN A 168 -8.84 2.36 -22.31
CA ASN A 168 -9.45 2.22 -23.62
C ASN A 168 -8.49 1.96 -24.79
N HIS A 169 -7.18 2.26 -24.69
CA HIS A 169 -6.29 2.24 -25.87
C HIS A 169 -4.89 1.65 -25.68
N SER A 170 -4.50 1.17 -24.49
CA SER A 170 -3.12 0.72 -24.26
C SER A 170 -3.00 -0.81 -24.24
N LEU A 171 -2.30 -1.35 -25.24
CA LEU A 171 -1.84 -2.74 -25.33
C LEU A 171 -0.87 -3.15 -24.19
N LEU A 172 -0.45 -2.20 -23.34
CA LEU A 172 0.44 -2.44 -22.19
C LEU A 172 -0.30 -2.93 -20.93
N ILE A 173 -1.63 -3.03 -20.97
CA ILE A 173 -2.44 -3.58 -19.87
C ILE A 173 -2.98 -4.93 -20.37
N SER A 174 -2.56 -6.02 -19.73
CA SER A 174 -3.12 -7.35 -19.99
C SER A 174 -4.66 -7.27 -19.95
N GLY A 175 -5.31 -7.80 -20.99
CA GLY A 175 -6.78 -7.88 -21.04
C GLY A 175 -7.33 -8.73 -19.90
N CYS A 176 -6.47 -9.55 -19.28
CA CYS A 176 -6.73 -10.37 -18.11
C CYS A 176 -6.48 -9.66 -16.78
N LYS A 177 -6.49 -8.32 -16.70
CA LYS A 177 -6.18 -7.54 -15.48
C LYS A 177 -6.76 -8.09 -14.17
N ILE A 178 -7.99 -8.63 -14.16
CA ILE A 178 -8.55 -9.25 -12.94
C ILE A 178 -7.74 -10.48 -12.52
N LEU A 179 -7.32 -11.34 -13.45
CA LEU A 179 -6.45 -12.46 -13.14
C LEU A 179 -5.09 -11.98 -12.66
N ASP A 180 -4.51 -10.94 -13.27
CA ASP A 180 -3.23 -10.41 -12.79
C ASP A 180 -3.34 -9.87 -11.36
N LEU A 181 -4.45 -9.21 -11.03
CA LEU A 181 -4.76 -8.81 -9.65
C LEU A 181 -4.84 -10.03 -8.73
N LEU A 182 -5.58 -11.08 -9.12
CA LEU A 182 -5.73 -12.31 -8.33
C LEU A 182 -4.39 -13.04 -8.16
N ASP A 183 -3.57 -13.12 -9.21
CA ASP A 183 -2.24 -13.72 -9.19
C ASP A 183 -1.25 -12.93 -8.33
N SER A 184 -1.45 -11.62 -8.17
CA SER A 184 -0.67 -10.79 -7.24
C SER A 184 -1.00 -11.03 -5.76
N ALA A 185 -2.11 -11.69 -5.46
CA ALA A 185 -2.56 -11.86 -4.09
C ALA A 185 -1.67 -12.85 -3.34
N SER A 186 -1.05 -12.38 -2.27
CA SER A 186 -0.28 -13.26 -1.37
C SER A 186 -1.23 -13.96 -0.40
N PHE A 187 -0.85 -15.15 0.06
CA PHE A 187 -1.61 -15.97 1.02
C PHE A 187 -2.97 -16.50 0.53
N ALA A 188 -3.27 -16.36 -0.76
CA ALA A 188 -4.41 -17.02 -1.40
C ALA A 188 -3.98 -18.38 -1.98
N GLN A 189 -4.87 -19.38 -1.92
CA GLN A 189 -4.66 -20.63 -2.65
C GLN A 189 -5.06 -20.42 -4.11
N ARG A 190 -4.23 -20.91 -5.03
CA ARG A 190 -4.47 -20.85 -6.48
C ARG A 190 -4.31 -22.23 -7.08
N ASP A 191 -5.40 -22.76 -7.62
CA ASP A 191 -5.41 -24.00 -8.39
C ASP A 191 -5.55 -23.68 -9.88
N VAL A 192 -4.59 -24.15 -10.67
CA VAL A 192 -4.68 -24.12 -12.13
C VAL A 192 -5.41 -25.37 -12.58
N ILE A 193 -6.65 -25.21 -13.06
CA ILE A 193 -7.43 -26.35 -13.56
C ILE A 193 -6.94 -26.74 -14.96
N PHE A 194 -6.79 -25.75 -15.85
CA PHE A 194 -6.10 -25.92 -17.13
C PHE A 194 -5.65 -24.57 -17.70
N GLU A 195 -4.61 -24.61 -18.52
CA GLU A 195 -4.16 -23.52 -19.38
C GLU A 195 -3.87 -24.12 -20.76
N ASN A 196 -4.36 -23.48 -21.83
CA ASN A 196 -4.20 -23.99 -23.18
C ASN A 196 -4.16 -22.85 -24.19
N VAL A 197 -3.30 -22.99 -25.20
CA VAL A 197 -3.22 -22.09 -26.35
C VAL A 197 -3.55 -22.88 -27.60
N LYS A 198 -4.59 -22.45 -28.32
CA LYS A 198 -4.98 -22.99 -29.63
C LYS A 198 -5.23 -21.85 -30.58
N GLU A 199 -4.60 -21.87 -31.76
CA GLU A 199 -4.88 -20.92 -32.84
C GLU A 199 -4.83 -19.45 -32.40
N ASN A 200 -3.80 -19.08 -31.62
CA ASN A 200 -3.63 -17.75 -31.03
C ASN A 200 -4.69 -17.34 -29.99
N ILE A 201 -5.47 -18.28 -29.49
CA ILE A 201 -6.43 -18.07 -28.40
C ILE A 201 -5.91 -18.77 -27.15
N PHE A 202 -5.68 -17.97 -26.11
CA PHE A 202 -5.43 -18.43 -24.75
C PHE A 202 -6.76 -18.74 -24.06
N THR A 203 -6.88 -19.96 -23.55
CA THR A 203 -8.01 -20.41 -22.73
C THR A 203 -7.51 -20.98 -21.42
N ALA A 204 -8.10 -20.56 -20.32
CA ALA A 204 -7.70 -21.04 -19.01
C ALA A 204 -8.86 -21.08 -18.02
N ARG A 205 -8.66 -21.91 -17.00
CA ARG A 205 -9.54 -21.97 -15.84
C ARG A 205 -8.72 -22.06 -14.56
N TYR A 206 -9.04 -21.17 -13.63
CA TYR A 206 -8.40 -21.06 -12.33
C TYR A 206 -9.44 -21.12 -11.22
N ASN A 207 -9.03 -21.61 -10.06
CA ASN A 207 -9.80 -21.49 -8.83
C ASN A 207 -8.92 -20.83 -7.78
N TYR A 208 -9.39 -19.72 -7.22
CA TYR A 208 -8.72 -19.04 -6.12
C TYR A 208 -9.54 -19.20 -4.86
N PHE A 209 -8.86 -19.35 -3.72
CA PHE A 209 -9.51 -19.39 -2.42
C PHE A 209 -8.83 -18.44 -1.45
N PHE A 210 -9.65 -17.60 -0.82
CA PHE A 210 -9.25 -16.61 0.17
C PHE A 210 -9.89 -16.95 1.51
N ASN A 211 -9.04 -17.17 2.51
CA ASN A 211 -9.48 -17.45 3.87
C ASN A 211 -10.08 -16.19 4.52
N ASN A 212 -11.03 -16.43 5.42
CA ASN A 212 -11.71 -15.43 6.24
C ASN A 212 -12.25 -14.22 5.45
N SER A 213 -12.62 -14.47 4.21
CA SER A 213 -13.00 -13.44 3.24
C SER A 213 -14.39 -13.70 2.69
N TRP A 214 -15.11 -12.64 2.33
CA TRP A 214 -16.44 -12.72 1.74
C TRP A 214 -16.60 -11.72 0.61
N PHE A 215 -17.42 -12.09 -0.38
CA PHE A 215 -17.78 -11.23 -1.50
C PHE A 215 -19.23 -11.52 -1.91
N ILE A 216 -20.15 -10.67 -1.46
CA ILE A 216 -21.59 -10.86 -1.60
C ILE A 216 -22.15 -9.75 -2.49
N ALA A 217 -23.07 -10.12 -3.39
CA ALA A 217 -23.80 -9.18 -4.24
C ALA A 217 -25.31 -9.36 -4.02
N LEU A 218 -25.98 -8.25 -3.72
CA LEU A 218 -27.42 -8.17 -3.51
C LEU A 218 -28.06 -7.43 -4.68
N ASN A 219 -29.22 -7.90 -5.14
CA ASN A 219 -29.97 -7.18 -6.16
C ASN A 219 -30.63 -5.95 -5.53
N ILE A 220 -30.42 -4.78 -6.12
CA ILE A 220 -31.07 -3.53 -5.74
C ILE A 220 -31.75 -2.91 -6.96
N LYS A 221 -32.81 -2.13 -6.73
CA LYS A 221 -33.37 -1.27 -7.77
C LYS A 221 -32.42 -0.09 -7.95
N SER A 222 -32.06 0.21 -9.18
CA SER A 222 -31.21 1.36 -9.50
C SER A 222 -31.69 2.00 -10.79
N ASP A 223 -31.97 3.29 -10.69
CA ASP A 223 -32.36 4.12 -11.83
C ASP A 223 -31.14 4.68 -12.57
N LYS A 224 -29.93 4.41 -12.06
CA LYS A 224 -28.68 4.91 -12.62
C LYS A 224 -28.15 3.94 -13.68
N GLU A 225 -28.25 4.33 -14.94
CA GLU A 225 -27.51 3.66 -16.00
C GLU A 225 -26.01 3.89 -15.82
N MET A 226 -25.23 2.82 -16.02
CA MET A 226 -23.79 2.85 -15.89
C MET A 226 -23.18 2.23 -17.14
N SER A 227 -22.23 2.92 -17.76
CA SER A 227 -21.50 2.37 -18.90
C SER A 227 -20.78 1.09 -18.50
N TRP A 228 -20.64 0.17 -19.45
CA TRP A 228 -19.95 -1.11 -19.20
C TRP A 228 -18.54 -0.92 -18.63
N LYS A 229 -17.79 0.03 -19.21
CA LYS A 229 -16.44 0.42 -18.75
C LYS A 229 -16.43 0.83 -17.28
N GLN A 230 -17.43 1.60 -16.86
CA GLN A 230 -17.55 2.02 -15.47
C GLN A 230 -17.92 0.84 -14.57
N LYS A 231 -18.81 -0.09 -15.00
CA LYS A 231 -19.10 -1.31 -14.23
C LYS A 231 -17.85 -2.16 -14.02
N GLN A 232 -17.06 -2.35 -15.09
CA GLN A 232 -15.80 -3.08 -15.04
C GLN A 232 -14.80 -2.42 -14.08
N ARG A 233 -14.58 -1.09 -14.20
CA ARG A 233 -13.71 -0.32 -13.30
C ARG A 233 -14.13 -0.49 -11.84
N MET A 234 -15.43 -0.36 -11.58
CA MET A 234 -15.99 -0.50 -10.23
C MET A 234 -15.83 -1.92 -9.68
N MET A 235 -15.89 -2.94 -10.54
CA MET A 235 -15.61 -4.32 -10.16
C MET A 235 -14.12 -4.54 -9.85
N HIS A 236 -13.21 -4.04 -10.70
CA HIS A 236 -11.76 -4.12 -10.49
C HIS A 236 -11.35 -3.47 -9.16
N MET A 237 -11.88 -2.28 -8.88
CA MET A 237 -11.65 -1.56 -7.62
C MET A 237 -12.02 -2.40 -6.39
N ARG A 238 -13.16 -3.10 -6.42
CA ARG A 238 -13.62 -3.92 -5.29
C ARG A 238 -12.76 -5.16 -5.10
N ILE A 239 -12.44 -5.86 -6.20
CA ILE A 239 -11.52 -7.00 -6.17
C ILE A 239 -10.17 -6.55 -5.61
N ARG A 240 -9.58 -5.47 -6.13
CA ARG A 240 -8.30 -4.97 -5.62
C ARG A 240 -8.35 -4.68 -4.11
N ARG A 241 -9.40 -4.01 -3.62
CA ARG A 241 -9.54 -3.69 -2.20
C ARG A 241 -9.58 -4.92 -1.29
N ILE A 242 -10.35 -5.95 -1.66
CA ILE A 242 -10.38 -7.20 -0.88
C ILE A 242 -9.02 -7.91 -0.92
N LEU A 243 -8.34 -7.93 -2.07
CA LEU A 243 -7.02 -8.56 -2.21
C LEU A 243 -5.93 -7.86 -1.41
N LEU A 244 -5.92 -6.52 -1.42
CA LEU A 244 -4.98 -5.72 -0.64
C LEU A 244 -5.21 -5.91 0.86
N ALA A 245 -6.46 -5.81 1.31
CA ALA A 245 -6.80 -6.01 2.72
C ALA A 245 -6.44 -7.43 3.18
N HIS A 246 -6.71 -8.46 2.36
CA HIS A 246 -6.35 -9.84 2.66
C HIS A 246 -4.84 -10.01 2.77
N THR A 247 -4.09 -9.53 1.77
CA THR A 247 -2.63 -9.62 1.75
C THR A 247 -2.02 -8.90 2.96
N GLU A 248 -2.49 -7.71 3.30
CA GLU A 248 -1.99 -6.93 4.43
C GLU A 248 -2.21 -7.66 5.77
N MET A 249 -3.42 -8.17 6.02
CA MET A 249 -3.75 -8.86 7.27
C MET A 249 -2.96 -10.16 7.44
N PHE A 250 -2.90 -10.99 6.41
CA PHE A 250 -2.17 -12.26 6.49
C PHE A 250 -0.65 -12.06 6.50
N MET A 251 -0.14 -10.97 5.93
CA MET A 251 1.28 -10.63 6.05
C MET A 251 1.66 -10.29 7.49
N GLN A 252 0.82 -9.54 8.22
CA GLN A 252 1.05 -9.23 9.63
C GLN A 252 1.06 -10.52 10.48
N GLN A 253 0.09 -11.41 10.23
CA GLN A 253 0.00 -12.71 10.91
C GLN A 253 1.22 -13.59 10.61
N TYR A 254 1.59 -13.73 9.34
CA TYR A 254 2.75 -14.51 8.92
C TYR A 254 4.07 -13.96 9.50
N GLN A 255 4.21 -12.63 9.59
CA GLN A 255 5.37 -12.02 10.22
C GLN A 255 5.41 -12.35 11.73
N TYR A 256 4.28 -12.25 12.42
CA TYR A 256 4.18 -12.62 13.84
C TYR A 256 4.56 -14.09 14.08
N GLU A 257 4.05 -15.01 13.26
CA GLU A 257 4.37 -16.43 13.34
C GLU A 257 5.87 -16.69 13.11
N ARG A 258 6.46 -16.03 12.11
CA ARG A 258 7.89 -16.12 11.84
C ARG A 258 8.73 -15.61 13.00
N GLU A 259 8.38 -14.47 13.59
CA GLU A 259 9.10 -13.94 14.75
C GLU A 259 9.00 -14.88 15.95
N THR A 260 7.82 -15.44 16.19
CA THR A 260 7.56 -16.40 17.26
C THR A 260 8.37 -17.69 17.06
N MET A 261 8.44 -18.21 15.83
CA MET A 261 9.26 -19.38 15.49
C MET A 261 10.77 -19.15 15.65
N LEU A 262 11.24 -17.92 15.41
CA LEU A 262 12.66 -17.57 15.50
C LEU A 262 13.10 -17.28 16.93
N ARG A 263 12.22 -16.74 17.77
CA ARG A 263 12.50 -16.44 19.20
C ARG A 263 12.04 -17.57 20.11
N LYS A 264 12.56 -18.78 19.87
CA LYS A 264 12.31 -19.94 20.75
C LYS A 264 12.92 -19.70 22.14
N SER A 265 12.06 -19.35 23.09
CA SER A 265 12.20 -19.56 24.54
C SER A 265 13.19 -18.70 25.33
N ASP A 266 12.76 -18.40 26.56
CA ASP A 266 13.44 -17.85 27.75
C ASP A 266 13.64 -16.34 27.92
N ASN A 267 13.46 -15.51 26.89
CA ASN A 267 13.47 -14.05 27.08
C ASN A 267 12.04 -13.51 27.22
N PHE A 268 11.74 -12.88 28.36
CA PHE A 268 10.45 -12.32 28.80
C PHE A 268 9.74 -11.34 27.83
N VAL A 269 10.30 -11.03 26.67
CA VAL A 269 9.65 -10.12 25.71
C VAL A 269 8.67 -10.91 24.85
N LYS A 270 7.43 -11.07 25.34
CA LYS A 270 6.30 -11.58 24.56
C LYS A 270 6.19 -10.76 23.27
N ILE A 271 6.29 -11.41 22.11
CA ILE A 271 6.01 -10.75 20.82
C ILE A 271 4.53 -10.41 20.82
N ARG A 272 4.18 -9.16 20.49
CA ARG A 272 2.79 -8.72 20.44
C ARG A 272 2.06 -9.40 19.29
N LYS A 273 0.99 -10.13 19.60
CA LYS A 273 0.05 -10.69 18.61
C LYS A 273 -0.56 -9.56 17.75
N PRO A 274 -0.77 -9.77 16.44
CA PRO A 274 -1.47 -8.81 15.60
C PRO A 274 -2.85 -8.48 16.19
N SER A 275 -3.28 -7.23 16.06
CA SER A 275 -4.62 -6.83 16.52
C SER A 275 -5.70 -7.57 15.73
N ASN A 276 -6.82 -7.87 16.39
CA ASN A 276 -8.01 -8.43 15.73
C ASN A 276 -8.57 -7.39 14.76
N ASN A 277 -8.32 -7.60 13.46
CA ASN A 277 -8.60 -6.62 12.42
C ASN A 277 -9.69 -7.13 11.49
N LEU A 278 -10.59 -6.21 11.11
CA LEU A 278 -11.70 -6.44 10.20
C LEU A 278 -11.70 -5.35 9.14
N TYR A 279 -11.76 -5.74 7.88
CA TYR A 279 -11.98 -4.84 6.76
C TYR A 279 -13.34 -5.16 6.13
N THR A 280 -14.17 -4.14 6.00
CA THR A 280 -15.47 -4.21 5.32
C THR A 280 -15.56 -3.13 4.27
N GLY A 281 -15.89 -3.51 3.04
CA GLY A 281 -16.17 -2.62 1.93
C GLY A 281 -17.61 -2.77 1.45
N TYR A 282 -18.20 -1.66 1.03
CA TYR A 282 -19.55 -1.62 0.46
C TYR A 282 -19.60 -0.73 -0.79
N GLY A 283 -20.66 -0.91 -1.58
CA GLY A 283 -21.03 0.01 -2.64
C GLY A 283 -21.75 -0.67 -3.78
N ASP A 284 -22.43 0.12 -4.61
CA ASP A 284 -23.24 -0.33 -5.74
C ASP A 284 -22.50 -0.33 -7.09
N ILE A 285 -22.93 -1.24 -7.98
CA ILE A 285 -22.65 -1.23 -9.41
C ILE A 285 -24.00 -1.45 -10.11
N GLN A 286 -24.61 -0.37 -10.59
CA GLN A 286 -25.93 -0.40 -11.21
C GLN A 286 -26.96 -1.10 -10.31
N ASP A 287 -27.47 -2.27 -10.70
CA ASP A 287 -28.53 -3.05 -10.04
C ASP A 287 -28.00 -3.99 -8.94
N LYS A 288 -26.71 -3.90 -8.60
CA LYS A 288 -26.08 -4.74 -7.58
C LYS A 288 -25.48 -3.90 -6.46
N PHE A 289 -25.80 -4.23 -5.22
CA PHE A 289 -25.10 -3.74 -4.03
C PHE A 289 -24.10 -4.78 -3.56
N PHE A 290 -22.84 -4.38 -3.40
CA PHE A 290 -21.78 -5.29 -2.97
C PHE A 290 -21.47 -5.10 -1.49
N PHE A 291 -21.27 -6.22 -0.80
CA PHE A 291 -20.75 -6.30 0.56
C PHE A 291 -19.60 -7.31 0.57
N TYR A 292 -18.39 -6.84 0.84
CA TYR A 292 -17.18 -7.64 0.76
C TYR A 292 -16.23 -7.28 1.89
N GLY A 293 -15.29 -8.17 2.20
CA GLY A 293 -14.34 -7.91 3.25
C GLY A 293 -13.51 -9.11 3.62
N VAL A 294 -12.66 -8.89 4.62
CA VAL A 294 -11.74 -9.88 5.17
C VAL A 294 -11.57 -9.62 6.67
N MET A 295 -11.33 -10.68 7.43
CA MET A 295 -10.90 -10.61 8.82
C MET A 295 -9.68 -11.50 9.03
N ASN A 296 -8.82 -11.16 9.98
CA ASN A 296 -7.74 -12.07 10.38
C ASN A 296 -8.27 -13.18 11.32
N ASP A 297 -7.43 -14.18 11.58
CA ASP A 297 -7.80 -15.33 12.40
C ASP A 297 -8.25 -14.93 13.81
N GLY A 298 -7.56 -13.96 14.43
CA GLY A 298 -7.95 -13.45 15.75
C GLY A 298 -9.35 -12.85 15.77
N ALA A 299 -9.69 -12.00 14.79
CA ALA A 299 -11.04 -11.45 14.65
C ALA A 299 -12.09 -12.51 14.28
N TYR A 300 -11.71 -13.55 13.52
CA TYR A 300 -12.59 -14.67 13.21
C TYR A 300 -12.93 -15.49 14.47
N ILE A 301 -11.91 -15.90 15.24
CA ILE A 301 -12.07 -16.67 16.48
C ILE A 301 -12.91 -15.86 17.47
N GLN A 302 -12.59 -14.59 17.72
CA GLN A 302 -13.36 -13.74 18.63
C GLN A 302 -14.84 -13.64 18.24
N LYS A 303 -15.15 -13.64 16.94
CA LYS A 303 -16.52 -13.45 16.45
C LYS A 303 -17.34 -14.75 16.41
N PHE A 304 -16.72 -15.87 16.09
CA PHE A 304 -17.40 -17.14 15.83
C PHE A 304 -17.10 -18.23 16.85
N HIS A 305 -16.09 -18.04 17.68
CA HIS A 305 -15.63 -18.93 18.75
C HIS A 305 -15.36 -18.13 20.05
N PRO A 306 -16.38 -17.42 20.58
CA PRO A 306 -16.19 -16.58 21.76
C PRO A 306 -15.69 -17.40 22.97
N ASP A 307 -16.15 -18.64 23.11
CA ASP A 307 -15.77 -19.54 24.20
C ASP A 307 -14.26 -19.88 24.19
N ASP A 308 -13.64 -19.95 23.00
CA ASP A 308 -12.21 -20.22 22.86
C ASP A 308 -11.34 -18.97 23.12
N SER A 309 -11.91 -17.76 22.96
CA SER A 309 -11.18 -16.50 23.12
C SER A 309 -10.94 -16.09 24.58
N THR A 310 -11.73 -16.62 25.51
CA THR A 310 -11.70 -16.21 26.93
C THR A 310 -10.49 -16.77 27.70
N ASN A 311 -9.84 -17.82 27.20
CA ASN A 311 -8.78 -18.50 27.97
C ASN A 311 -7.36 -17.95 27.73
N GLU A 312 -7.10 -17.19 26.67
CA GLU A 312 -5.73 -16.69 26.36
C GLU A 312 -5.44 -15.28 26.92
N ASP A 313 -6.47 -14.46 27.18
CA ASP A 313 -6.29 -13.06 27.62
C ASP A 313 -6.45 -12.87 29.14
N ILE A 314 -6.86 -13.90 29.89
CA ILE A 314 -7.03 -13.83 31.36
C ILE A 314 -5.69 -13.99 32.10
N ASP A 315 -4.67 -14.58 31.48
CA ASP A 315 -3.36 -14.81 32.11
C ASP A 315 -2.55 -13.53 32.36
N ASP A 316 -2.95 -12.37 31.81
CA ASP A 316 -2.29 -11.08 32.03
C ASP A 316 -3.05 -10.15 33.03
N LEU A 317 -4.13 -10.63 33.69
CA LEU A 317 -4.92 -9.83 34.64
C LEU A 317 -5.16 -10.47 36.03
N ILE A 318 -4.60 -11.65 36.33
CA ILE A 318 -4.74 -12.27 37.67
C ILE A 318 -3.49 -12.00 38.52
N GLU A 319 -3.43 -10.81 39.10
CA GLU A 319 -2.83 -10.54 40.41
C GLU A 319 -3.75 -9.54 41.12
N ASP A 320 -4.83 -10.04 41.71
CA ASP A 320 -5.46 -9.59 42.97
C ASP A 320 -6.97 -9.95 43.01
N ASP A 321 -7.32 -10.76 44.01
CA ASP A 321 -8.65 -11.19 44.48
C ASP A 321 -9.51 -12.17 43.63
N PRO A 322 -9.63 -13.44 44.07
CA PRO A 322 -10.59 -14.39 43.52
C PRO A 322 -11.81 -14.49 44.44
N GLU A 323 -12.85 -13.67 44.26
CA GLU A 323 -14.16 -13.94 44.84
C GLU A 323 -15.28 -13.27 43.99
N ASP A 324 -16.17 -14.12 43.46
CA ASP A 324 -17.57 -13.82 43.08
C ASP A 324 -17.91 -13.07 41.77
N LEU A 325 -17.44 -13.54 40.60
CA LEU A 325 -18.09 -13.24 39.32
C LEU A 325 -18.42 -14.50 38.51
N GLU A 326 -19.41 -15.27 38.98
CA GLU A 326 -20.12 -16.25 38.16
C GLU A 326 -20.98 -15.53 37.11
N VAL A 327 -20.39 -15.22 35.95
CA VAL A 327 -21.15 -14.74 34.79
C VAL A 327 -21.86 -15.95 34.17
N HIS A 328 -23.08 -16.22 34.63
CA HIS A 328 -24.00 -17.15 33.98
C HIS A 328 -24.39 -16.65 32.58
N PHE A 329 -23.57 -16.99 31.57
CA PHE A 329 -23.99 -16.95 30.17
C PHE A 329 -24.96 -18.10 29.92
N ASN A 330 -26.26 -17.78 29.97
CA ASN A 330 -27.33 -18.65 29.46
C ASN A 330 -27.20 -18.76 27.93
N GLY A 331 -26.24 -19.57 27.46
CA GLY A 331 -26.12 -19.97 26.07
C GLY A 331 -27.33 -20.80 25.67
N SER A 332 -28.22 -20.23 24.86
CA SER A 332 -29.31 -20.98 24.24
C SER A 332 -28.73 -22.11 23.38
N GLU A 333 -29.30 -23.32 23.50
CA GLU A 333 -28.88 -24.52 22.77
C GLU A 333 -28.88 -24.34 21.23
N ASP A 334 -29.55 -23.31 20.71
CA ASP A 334 -29.53 -22.93 19.29
C ASP A 334 -28.14 -22.49 18.77
N SER A 335 -27.22 -22.09 19.65
CA SER A 335 -25.89 -21.60 19.24
C SER A 335 -24.89 -22.72 18.92
N ARG A 336 -25.10 -23.95 19.42
CA ARG A 336 -24.18 -25.08 19.20
C ARG A 336 -24.32 -25.75 17.84
N ASN A 337 -25.37 -25.45 17.09
CA ASN A 337 -25.68 -26.15 15.83
C ASN A 337 -25.27 -25.39 14.56
N PHE A 338 -24.87 -24.12 14.66
CA PHE A 338 -24.30 -23.43 13.52
C PHE A 338 -22.79 -23.63 13.51
N ASN A 339 -22.37 -24.81 13.06
CA ASN A 339 -21.01 -25.06 12.64
C ASN A 339 -20.78 -24.22 11.38
N ILE A 340 -20.52 -22.91 11.56
CA ILE A 340 -20.41 -21.96 10.45
C ILE A 340 -19.19 -22.43 9.65
N PRO A 341 -19.39 -22.92 8.42
CA PRO A 341 -18.27 -23.40 7.62
C PRO A 341 -17.29 -22.25 7.47
N HIS A 342 -16.00 -22.55 7.67
CA HIS A 342 -14.88 -21.61 7.56
C HIS A 342 -15.20 -20.49 6.58
N LEU A 343 -15.16 -19.25 7.08
CA LEU A 343 -15.45 -18.09 6.27
C LEU A 343 -14.40 -18.04 5.16
N GLY A 344 -14.85 -18.03 3.90
CA GLY A 344 -13.93 -18.04 2.77
C GLY A 344 -14.68 -17.80 1.47
N VAL A 345 -13.96 -17.23 0.50
CA VAL A 345 -14.49 -16.97 -0.84
C VAL A 345 -13.68 -17.76 -1.86
N HIS A 346 -14.40 -18.58 -2.63
CA HIS A 346 -13.88 -19.22 -3.82
C HIS A 346 -14.18 -18.35 -5.05
N ILE A 347 -13.19 -18.17 -5.91
CA ILE A 347 -13.31 -17.41 -7.15
C ILE A 347 -12.92 -18.34 -8.30
N ASP A 348 -13.92 -18.92 -8.98
CA ASP A 348 -13.72 -19.69 -10.21
C ASP A 348 -13.65 -18.74 -11.39
N VAL A 349 -12.53 -18.76 -12.08
CA VAL A 349 -12.23 -17.88 -13.22
C VAL A 349 -12.16 -18.73 -14.47
N LYS A 350 -12.93 -18.37 -15.49
CA LYS A 350 -12.82 -18.93 -16.85
C LYS A 350 -12.51 -17.81 -17.81
N ILE A 351 -11.45 -17.97 -18.58
CA ILE A 351 -11.03 -16.97 -19.55
C ILE A 351 -10.76 -17.59 -20.92
N SER A 352 -11.11 -16.83 -21.95
CA SER A 352 -10.77 -17.05 -23.35
C SER A 352 -10.41 -15.70 -23.92
N CYS A 353 -9.19 -15.53 -24.42
CA CYS A 353 -8.72 -14.27 -24.98
C CYS A 353 -7.62 -14.51 -26.02
N PRO A 354 -7.31 -13.54 -26.89
CA PRO A 354 -6.10 -13.60 -27.71
C PRO A 354 -4.86 -13.78 -26.83
N VAL A 355 -3.86 -14.52 -27.31
CA VAL A 355 -2.62 -14.76 -26.55
C VAL A 355 -1.93 -13.45 -26.16
N SER A 356 -1.99 -12.42 -27.00
CA SER A 356 -1.50 -11.05 -26.70
C SER A 356 -2.13 -10.41 -25.47
N HIS A 357 -3.29 -10.89 -25.02
CA HIS A 357 -4.00 -10.41 -23.85
C HIS A 357 -3.97 -11.38 -22.67
N ALA A 358 -3.26 -12.51 -22.78
CA ALA A 358 -3.16 -13.52 -21.73
C ALA A 358 -2.56 -12.95 -20.42
N PRO A 359 -2.78 -13.61 -19.26
CA PRO A 359 -2.23 -13.16 -17.98
C PRO A 359 -0.71 -12.99 -18.04
N MET A 360 -0.19 -11.97 -17.36
CA MET A 360 1.24 -11.63 -17.41
C MET A 360 2.13 -12.80 -17.01
N ARG A 361 1.75 -13.53 -15.97
CA ARG A 361 2.46 -14.72 -15.51
C ARG A 361 2.59 -15.79 -16.59
N PHE A 362 1.53 -16.03 -17.35
CA PHE A 362 1.56 -17.00 -18.44
C PHE A 362 2.50 -16.53 -19.56
N LEU A 363 2.43 -15.25 -19.93
CA LEU A 363 3.29 -14.66 -20.95
C LEU A 363 4.76 -14.79 -20.57
N GLU A 364 5.12 -14.43 -19.33
CA GLU A 364 6.48 -14.51 -18.81
C GLU A 364 7.02 -15.95 -18.77
N GLU A 365 6.21 -16.93 -18.36
CA GLU A 365 6.64 -18.32 -18.20
C GLU A 365 6.70 -19.11 -19.52
N LYS A 366 5.79 -18.86 -20.46
CA LYS A 366 5.57 -19.71 -21.64
C LYS A 366 5.96 -19.07 -22.97
N LEU A 367 6.06 -17.75 -23.02
CA LEU A 367 6.35 -17.00 -24.24
C LEU A 367 7.47 -15.99 -23.94
N PRO A 368 8.75 -16.44 -23.86
CA PRO A 368 9.90 -15.55 -23.74
C PRO A 368 10.16 -14.81 -25.06
N LEU A 369 9.13 -14.16 -25.60
CA LEU A 369 9.21 -13.32 -26.79
C LEU A 369 9.55 -11.90 -26.36
N ASP A 370 10.35 -11.23 -27.20
CA ASP A 370 10.69 -9.84 -27.03
C ASP A 370 9.39 -9.00 -27.07
N PRO A 371 9.08 -8.17 -26.06
CA PRO A 371 7.85 -7.37 -25.99
C PRO A 371 7.60 -6.50 -27.22
N SER A 372 8.65 -6.20 -27.98
CA SER A 372 8.58 -5.45 -29.25
C SER A 372 7.83 -6.20 -30.37
N ASP A 373 7.78 -7.54 -30.34
CA ASP A 373 7.09 -8.35 -31.35
C ASP A 373 5.56 -8.36 -31.18
N TRP A 374 5.04 -7.95 -30.03
CA TRP A 374 3.59 -7.96 -29.74
C TRP A 374 2.85 -6.78 -30.40
N SER A 375 3.57 -5.74 -30.82
CA SER A 375 3.01 -4.44 -31.25
C SER A 375 2.48 -4.42 -32.69
N VAL A 376 2.95 -5.32 -33.58
CA VAL A 376 2.95 -4.99 -35.02
C VAL A 376 1.86 -5.68 -35.87
N LYS A 377 1.10 -6.67 -35.38
CA LYS A 377 0.24 -7.47 -36.29
C LYS A 377 -1.27 -7.61 -35.99
N ASN A 378 -1.80 -7.09 -34.88
CA ASN A 378 -3.14 -7.51 -34.41
C ASN A 378 -4.27 -6.46 -34.55
N SER A 379 -4.15 -5.50 -35.47
CA SER A 379 -4.86 -4.22 -35.32
C SER A 379 -6.39 -4.21 -35.47
N LEU A 380 -7.07 -5.23 -36.04
CA LEU A 380 -8.53 -5.13 -36.25
C LEU A 380 -9.37 -6.41 -36.05
N PHE A 381 -8.82 -7.62 -36.18
CA PHE A 381 -9.61 -8.87 -36.16
C PHE A 381 -9.72 -9.57 -34.78
N GLU A 382 -9.03 -9.09 -33.73
CA GLU A 382 -8.93 -9.83 -32.46
C GLU A 382 -9.86 -9.38 -31.33
N LYS A 383 -10.61 -8.28 -31.50
CA LYS A 383 -11.49 -7.74 -30.45
C LYS A 383 -12.69 -8.64 -30.12
N GLU A 384 -13.13 -9.47 -31.05
CA GLU A 384 -14.31 -10.34 -30.91
C GLU A 384 -14.10 -11.58 -30.00
N LYS A 385 -12.87 -11.87 -29.56
CA LYS A 385 -12.54 -13.16 -28.93
C LYS A 385 -12.29 -13.13 -27.43
N PHE A 386 -12.62 -12.04 -26.73
CA PHE A 386 -12.44 -11.95 -25.28
C PHE A 386 -13.71 -12.33 -24.49
N SER A 387 -13.60 -13.35 -23.65
CA SER A 387 -14.59 -13.72 -22.65
C SER A 387 -13.93 -14.06 -21.32
N LEU A 388 -14.42 -13.43 -20.25
CA LEU A 388 -14.04 -13.68 -18.87
C LEU A 388 -15.30 -13.96 -18.05
N VAL A 389 -15.30 -15.03 -17.29
CA VAL A 389 -16.37 -15.38 -16.36
C VAL A 389 -15.77 -15.60 -14.98
N LEU A 390 -16.26 -14.82 -14.02
CA LEU A 390 -15.87 -14.88 -12.62
C LEU A 390 -17.07 -15.33 -11.80
N LYS A 391 -16.95 -16.48 -11.15
CA LYS A 391 -17.96 -17.00 -10.24
C LYS A 391 -17.41 -16.94 -8.81
N PHE A 392 -17.98 -16.03 -8.02
CA PHE A 392 -17.72 -15.92 -6.61
C PHE A 392 -18.64 -16.88 -5.87
N HIS A 393 -18.08 -17.68 -4.98
CA HIS A 393 -18.82 -18.58 -4.11
C HIS A 393 -18.39 -18.38 -2.65
N CYS A 394 -19.33 -17.96 -1.82
CA CYS A 394 -19.14 -17.66 -0.40
C CYS A 394 -20.14 -18.50 0.42
N PRO A 395 -19.81 -19.74 0.78
CA PRO A 395 -20.72 -20.63 1.53
C PRO A 395 -21.21 -20.03 2.85
N GLY A 396 -20.32 -19.33 3.57
CA GLY A 396 -20.62 -18.67 4.85
C GLY A 396 -21.74 -17.62 4.78
N ALA A 397 -22.03 -17.08 3.59
CA ALA A 397 -23.15 -16.14 3.39
C ALA A 397 -24.52 -16.78 3.64
N LYS A 398 -24.62 -18.11 3.63
CA LYS A 398 -25.85 -18.83 3.97
C LYS A 398 -26.29 -18.58 5.42
N TYR A 399 -25.34 -18.39 6.34
CA TYR A 399 -25.60 -18.15 7.76
C TYR A 399 -26.49 -16.89 7.98
N PRO A 400 -26.13 -15.70 7.46
CA PRO A 400 -27.00 -14.54 7.49
C PRO A 400 -28.12 -14.55 6.43
N ARG A 401 -28.42 -15.70 5.81
CA ARG A 401 -29.42 -15.85 4.73
C ARG A 401 -29.17 -14.96 3.51
N LEU A 402 -27.90 -14.70 3.19
CA LEU A 402 -27.47 -13.92 2.04
C LEU A 402 -27.15 -14.84 0.83
N PRO A 403 -27.15 -14.30 -0.40
CA PRO A 403 -26.74 -15.05 -1.58
C PRO A 403 -25.31 -15.59 -1.45
N THR A 404 -25.13 -16.89 -1.71
CA THR A 404 -23.84 -17.58 -1.61
C THR A 404 -23.05 -17.56 -2.92
N THR A 405 -23.65 -17.10 -4.02
CA THR A 405 -22.99 -17.08 -5.32
C THR A 405 -23.26 -15.78 -6.06
N TYR A 406 -22.22 -15.23 -6.69
CA TYR A 406 -22.33 -14.13 -7.61
C TYR A 406 -21.57 -14.47 -8.91
N LEU A 407 -22.18 -14.15 -10.06
CA LEU A 407 -21.63 -14.44 -11.37
C LEU A 407 -21.41 -13.13 -12.13
N TYR A 408 -20.14 -12.78 -12.32
CA TYR A 408 -19.72 -11.67 -13.15
C TYR A 408 -19.25 -12.21 -14.51
N LYS A 409 -19.90 -11.76 -15.58
CA LYS A 409 -19.56 -12.14 -16.96
C LYS A 409 -19.08 -10.91 -17.70
N PHE A 410 -17.89 -11.00 -18.28
CA PHE A 410 -17.37 -10.04 -19.23
C PHE A 410 -17.23 -10.74 -20.58
N LYS A 411 -17.87 -10.18 -21.59
CA LYS A 411 -17.68 -10.54 -23.00
C LYS A 411 -17.42 -9.23 -23.72
N HIS A 412 -16.35 -9.17 -24.49
CA HIS A 412 -16.19 -8.09 -25.46
C HIS A 412 -17.18 -8.38 -26.59
N LEU A 413 -18.44 -8.03 -26.36
CA LEU A 413 -19.43 -7.98 -27.41
C LEU A 413 -19.23 -6.63 -28.09
N ASP A 414 -19.07 -6.64 -29.40
CA ASP A 414 -19.34 -5.45 -30.19
C ASP A 414 -20.82 -5.09 -29.94
N ASP A 415 -21.07 -4.14 -29.04
CA ASP A 415 -22.37 -3.47 -28.95
C ASP A 415 -22.65 -2.93 -30.38
N ILE A 416 -23.65 -3.46 -31.09
CA ILE A 416 -25.06 -3.01 -31.10
C ILE A 416 -25.17 -1.50 -31.30
#